data_AF-A0A2G6EYS0-F1
#
_entry.id   AF-A0A2G6EYS0-F1
#
_cell.length_a   1.000
_cell.length_b   1.000
_cell.length_c   1.000
_cell.angle_alpha   90.00
_cell.angle_beta   90.00
_cell.angle_gamma   90.00
#
_symmetry.space_group_name_H-M   'P 1'
#
loop_
_entity.id
_entity.type
_entity.pdbx_description
1 polymer ?
#
loop_
_entity_poly.entity_id
_entity_poly.type
_entity_poly.pdbx_seq_one_letter_code
_entity_poly.pdbx_strand_id
1 'polypeptide(L)'
;MNNFRETERWLKRGLKRKVSITEGLLVAFMITGGLFGGISESAYAGTVLGGNATATGANAIAGGEGAKAEGSNSIAMGYNTKASGTDSIAMGYSAKALEENAIAMGNGVEALGQNSVAMGAGTKASGGFSLAMGYLSEANGDFSVALGESTKAEGSYSFAAGYLSEAKGRNSFAYGGYYDGSVSGYDVRALANTNASIAFGEGTVAGTDGGSEEAVAIGYRSKAIADKTMALGFDAEANVAGG
;
A
#
# COMPACT_ATOMS: atom_id res chain seq x y z
N MET A 1 -18.99 39.04 -16.98
CA MET A 1 -19.27 39.36 -18.41
C MET A 1 -18.05 39.85 -19.21
N ASN A 2 -16.98 40.41 -18.61
CA ASN A 2 -15.80 40.87 -19.37
C ASN A 2 -14.83 39.75 -19.83
N ASN A 3 -14.64 38.67 -19.05
CA ASN A 3 -13.74 37.56 -19.45
C ASN A 3 -14.22 36.76 -20.68
N PHE A 4 -15.52 36.73 -20.95
CA PHE A 4 -16.11 35.95 -22.06
C PHE A 4 -15.75 36.50 -23.44
N ARG A 5 -15.75 37.83 -23.59
CA ARG A 5 -15.42 38.49 -24.86
C ARG A 5 -13.93 38.39 -25.17
N GLU A 6 -13.08 38.18 -24.16
CA GLU A 6 -11.64 38.01 -24.34
C GLU A 6 -11.27 36.60 -24.76
N THR A 7 -11.88 35.57 -24.15
CA THR A 7 -11.68 34.16 -24.55
C THR A 7 -12.17 33.89 -25.97
N GLU A 8 -13.31 34.47 -26.36
CA GLU A 8 -13.83 34.37 -27.73
C GLU A 8 -12.87 35.01 -28.76
N ARG A 9 -12.28 36.16 -28.43
CA ARG A 9 -11.28 36.83 -29.29
C ARG A 9 -10.00 36.00 -29.42
N TRP A 10 -9.54 35.36 -28.34
CA TRP A 10 -8.35 34.51 -28.36
C TRP A 10 -8.56 33.25 -29.22
N LEU A 11 -9.70 32.57 -29.06
CA LEU A 11 -10.04 31.38 -29.85
C LEU A 11 -10.19 31.68 -31.35
N LYS A 12 -10.82 32.80 -31.70
CA LYS A 12 -10.95 33.23 -33.10
C LYS A 12 -9.61 33.59 -33.74
N ARG A 13 -8.60 33.98 -32.96
CA ARG A 13 -7.23 34.21 -33.46
C ARG A 13 -6.47 32.90 -33.69
N GLY A 14 -6.73 31.86 -32.89
CA GLY A 14 -6.09 30.54 -33.01
C GLY A 14 -6.64 29.67 -34.16
N LEU A 15 -7.94 29.73 -34.44
CA LEU A 15 -8.54 28.98 -35.54
C LEU A 15 -8.46 29.75 -36.87
N LYS A 16 -7.56 29.32 -37.77
CA LYS A 16 -7.36 29.89 -39.12
C LYS A 16 -8.57 29.77 -40.07
N ARG A 17 -9.69 29.17 -39.64
CA ARG A 17 -10.95 29.12 -40.40
C ARG A 17 -12.08 29.72 -39.56
N LYS A 18 -12.95 30.51 -40.21
CA LYS A 18 -14.17 31.08 -39.62
C LYS A 18 -15.13 29.94 -39.22
N VAL A 19 -14.93 29.36 -38.05
CA VAL A 19 -15.90 28.47 -37.41
C VAL A 19 -16.83 29.34 -36.58
N SER A 20 -18.14 29.17 -36.77
CA SER A 20 -19.17 29.81 -35.94
C SER A 20 -19.21 29.10 -34.58
N ILE A 21 -18.47 29.63 -33.60
CA ILE A 21 -18.53 29.15 -32.21
C ILE A 21 -19.80 29.76 -31.59
N THR A 22 -20.81 28.94 -31.31
CA THR A 22 -22.00 29.36 -30.56
C THR A 22 -21.71 29.37 -29.06
N GLU A 23 -22.45 30.17 -28.29
CA GLU A 23 -22.30 30.22 -26.84
C GLU A 23 -22.45 28.83 -26.20
N GLY A 24 -23.38 28.01 -26.72
CA GLY A 24 -23.56 26.63 -26.28
C GLY A 24 -22.34 25.73 -26.55
N LEU A 25 -21.61 25.93 -27.66
CA LEU A 25 -20.38 25.17 -27.95
C LEU A 25 -19.25 25.57 -27.02
N LEU A 26 -19.15 26.86 -26.68
CA LEU A 26 -18.13 27.37 -25.76
C LEU A 26 -18.40 26.89 -24.32
N VAL A 27 -19.65 26.93 -23.89
CA VAL A 27 -20.11 26.40 -22.60
C VAL A 27 -19.88 24.89 -22.54
N ALA A 28 -20.21 24.16 -23.61
CA ALA A 28 -19.88 22.74 -23.70
C ALA A 28 -18.37 22.50 -23.58
N PHE A 29 -17.51 23.32 -24.20
CA PHE A 29 -16.06 23.18 -24.12
C PHE A 29 -15.50 23.48 -22.72
N MET A 30 -16.05 24.48 -22.02
CA MET A 30 -15.69 24.81 -20.64
C MET A 30 -16.17 23.73 -19.66
N ILE A 31 -17.34 23.13 -19.89
CA ILE A 31 -17.92 22.08 -19.04
C ILE A 31 -17.27 20.70 -19.33
N THR A 32 -16.97 20.38 -20.59
CA THR A 32 -16.47 19.05 -21.01
C THR A 32 -14.95 18.95 -21.04
N GLY A 33 -14.21 19.99 -20.66
CA GLY A 33 -12.75 19.91 -20.52
C GLY A 33 -12.03 19.59 -21.84
N GLY A 34 -12.44 20.23 -22.94
CA GLY A 34 -11.84 19.99 -24.27
C GLY A 34 -10.33 20.27 -24.31
N LEU A 35 -9.56 19.24 -24.66
CA LEU A 35 -8.11 19.15 -24.95
C LEU A 35 -7.11 19.67 -23.88
N PHE A 36 -7.53 20.54 -22.96
CA PHE A 36 -6.76 20.97 -21.80
C PHE A 36 -7.69 20.92 -20.59
N GLY A 37 -7.39 20.03 -19.65
CA GLY A 37 -8.26 19.69 -18.54
C GLY A 37 -8.76 20.89 -17.73
N GLY A 38 -10.04 20.83 -17.37
CA GLY A 38 -10.66 21.42 -16.18
C GLY A 38 -10.56 22.93 -15.98
N ILE A 39 -11.59 23.68 -16.38
CA ILE A 39 -11.99 24.89 -15.65
C ILE A 39 -13.42 24.71 -15.13
N SER A 40 -13.57 24.03 -13.99
CA SER A 40 -14.88 23.98 -13.31
C SER A 40 -15.10 25.23 -12.45
N GLU A 41 -16.26 25.84 -12.65
CA GLU A 41 -16.71 27.05 -12.00
C GLU A 41 -17.22 26.71 -10.57
N SER A 42 -16.39 27.03 -9.58
CA SER A 42 -16.71 27.20 -8.14
C SER A 42 -17.39 26.06 -7.37
N ALA A 43 -16.62 25.00 -7.04
CA ALA A 43 -16.59 24.32 -5.74
C ALA A 43 -15.35 23.41 -5.70
N TYR A 44 -14.27 23.78 -4.98
CA TYR A 44 -13.05 22.97 -4.71
C TYR A 44 -12.68 21.94 -5.81
N ALA A 45 -12.47 22.44 -7.03
CA ALA A 45 -12.29 21.63 -8.23
C ALA A 45 -11.04 20.73 -8.12
N GLY A 46 -11.23 19.42 -8.21
CA GLY A 46 -10.12 18.49 -8.36
C GLY A 46 -9.39 18.67 -9.70
N THR A 47 -8.11 18.30 -9.75
CA THR A 47 -7.30 18.34 -10.99
C THR A 47 -7.40 17.00 -11.71
N VAL A 48 -7.67 17.01 -13.02
CA VAL A 48 -7.80 15.79 -13.85
C VAL A 48 -6.82 15.83 -15.02
N LEU A 49 -5.99 14.79 -15.15
CA LEU A 49 -5.03 14.61 -16.25
C LEU A 49 -5.18 13.20 -16.85
N GLY A 50 -5.37 13.07 -18.16
CA GLY A 50 -5.48 11.76 -18.84
C GLY A 50 -6.92 11.30 -19.11
N GLY A 51 -7.08 10.40 -20.09
CA GLY A 51 -8.40 9.92 -20.52
C GLY A 51 -9.12 9.13 -19.43
N ASN A 52 -10.41 9.38 -19.20
CA ASN A 52 -11.23 8.70 -18.17
C ASN A 52 -10.75 8.86 -16.72
N ALA A 53 -9.83 9.79 -16.43
CA ALA A 53 -9.50 10.15 -15.06
C ALA A 53 -10.68 10.91 -14.41
N THR A 54 -10.92 10.67 -13.12
CA THR A 54 -12.02 11.29 -12.35
C THR A 54 -11.53 11.72 -10.98
N ALA A 55 -11.74 13.00 -10.65
CA ALA A 55 -11.51 13.56 -9.33
C ALA A 55 -12.85 14.05 -8.77
N THR A 56 -13.52 13.22 -7.97
CA THR A 56 -14.84 13.53 -7.38
C THR A 56 -14.75 14.07 -5.96
N GLY A 57 -13.63 13.83 -5.27
CA GLY A 57 -13.36 14.41 -3.96
C GLY A 57 -13.01 15.90 -4.03
N ALA A 58 -13.34 16.66 -2.99
CA ALA A 58 -12.93 18.06 -2.88
C ALA A 58 -11.40 18.15 -2.82
N ASN A 59 -10.78 19.08 -3.58
CA ASN A 59 -9.32 19.22 -3.69
C ASN A 59 -8.57 17.97 -4.18
N ALA A 60 -9.26 17.01 -4.79
CA ALA A 60 -8.63 15.76 -5.22
C ALA A 60 -7.79 15.94 -6.49
N ILE A 61 -6.78 15.10 -6.69
CA ILE A 61 -5.94 15.08 -7.89
C ILE A 61 -6.03 13.70 -8.52
N ALA A 62 -6.52 13.60 -9.76
CA ALA A 62 -6.54 12.36 -10.54
C ALA A 62 -5.71 12.53 -11.82
N GLY A 63 -4.61 11.80 -11.95
CA GLY A 63 -3.73 11.85 -13.12
C GLY A 63 -3.39 10.46 -13.66
N GLY A 64 -3.69 10.18 -14.92
CA GLY A 64 -3.47 8.88 -15.56
C GLY A 64 -4.78 8.26 -16.05
N GLU A 65 -4.70 7.42 -17.07
CA GLU A 65 -5.91 6.80 -17.64
C GLU A 65 -6.65 5.95 -16.60
N GLY A 66 -7.93 6.25 -16.39
CA GLY A 66 -8.76 5.54 -15.41
C GLY A 66 -8.42 5.82 -13.93
N ALA A 67 -7.60 6.83 -13.63
CA ALA A 67 -7.32 7.26 -12.25
C ALA A 67 -8.59 7.78 -11.56
N LYS A 68 -8.84 7.37 -10.31
CA LYS A 68 -10.03 7.74 -9.53
C LYS A 68 -9.63 8.29 -8.17
N ALA A 69 -9.74 9.60 -7.99
CA ALA A 69 -9.54 10.29 -6.73
C ALA A 69 -10.92 10.66 -6.14
N GLU A 70 -11.46 9.77 -5.31
CA GLU A 70 -12.84 9.85 -4.80
C GLU A 70 -12.94 10.52 -3.42
N GLY A 71 -11.88 10.42 -2.60
CA GLY A 71 -11.84 11.03 -1.27
C GLY A 71 -11.44 12.52 -1.27
N SER A 72 -11.82 13.25 -0.23
CA SER A 72 -11.38 14.67 -0.09
C SER A 72 -9.86 14.74 0.09
N ASN A 73 -9.21 15.73 -0.53
CA ASN A 73 -7.76 15.91 -0.61
C ASN A 73 -6.99 14.67 -1.13
N SER A 74 -7.66 13.74 -1.79
CA SER A 74 -7.03 12.50 -2.26
C SER A 74 -6.19 12.70 -3.51
N ILE A 75 -5.20 11.85 -3.71
CA ILE A 75 -4.32 11.86 -4.89
C ILE A 75 -4.32 10.48 -5.54
N ALA A 76 -4.77 10.36 -6.79
CA ALA A 76 -4.69 9.15 -7.60
C ALA A 76 -3.82 9.42 -8.84
N MET A 77 -2.63 8.82 -8.93
CA MET A 77 -1.65 9.09 -10.00
C MET A 77 -1.12 7.81 -10.64
N GLY A 78 -1.52 7.51 -11.86
CA GLY A 78 -1.13 6.32 -12.62
C GLY A 78 -2.32 5.66 -13.31
N TYR A 79 -2.04 4.67 -14.16
CA TYR A 79 -3.08 3.89 -14.85
C TYR A 79 -3.93 3.12 -13.85
N ASN A 80 -5.25 3.30 -13.91
CA ASN A 80 -6.25 2.60 -13.12
C ASN A 80 -6.02 2.69 -11.59
N THR A 81 -5.50 3.82 -11.12
CA THR A 81 -5.35 4.10 -9.68
C THR A 81 -6.67 4.40 -9.00
N LYS A 82 -6.77 4.10 -7.71
CA LYS A 82 -7.95 4.42 -6.91
C LYS A 82 -7.58 4.94 -5.51
N ALA A 83 -7.83 6.21 -5.24
CA ALA A 83 -7.72 6.84 -3.93
C ALA A 83 -9.13 7.17 -3.41
N SER A 84 -9.71 6.31 -2.57
CA SER A 84 -11.11 6.43 -2.12
C SER A 84 -11.25 7.09 -0.75
N GLY A 85 -10.23 7.00 0.11
CA GLY A 85 -10.26 7.59 1.43
C GLY A 85 -9.96 9.09 1.43
N THR A 86 -10.44 9.80 2.45
CA THR A 86 -10.02 11.19 2.71
C THR A 86 -8.53 11.22 3.02
N ASP A 87 -7.81 12.22 2.48
CA ASP A 87 -6.37 12.40 2.59
C ASP A 87 -5.55 11.19 2.08
N SER A 88 -6.16 10.32 1.26
CA SER A 88 -5.50 9.11 0.73
C SER A 88 -4.65 9.39 -0.51
N ILE A 89 -3.60 8.59 -0.69
CA ILE A 89 -2.66 8.73 -1.81
C ILE A 89 -2.50 7.36 -2.48
N ALA A 90 -2.87 7.24 -3.75
CA ALA A 90 -2.65 6.07 -4.58
C ALA A 90 -1.79 6.44 -5.80
N MET A 91 -0.56 5.94 -5.89
CA MET A 91 0.35 6.23 -6.98
C MET A 91 0.98 4.97 -7.59
N GLY A 92 0.96 4.85 -8.91
CA GLY A 92 1.48 3.71 -9.66
C GLY A 92 0.40 2.88 -10.36
N TYR A 93 0.78 1.87 -11.14
CA TYR A 93 -0.18 1.08 -11.91
C TYR A 93 -1.12 0.30 -10.99
N SER A 94 -2.44 0.50 -11.11
CA SER A 94 -3.47 -0.18 -10.31
C SER A 94 -3.31 -0.06 -8.78
N ALA A 95 -2.64 0.98 -8.28
CA ALA A 95 -2.53 1.24 -6.85
C ALA A 95 -3.89 1.64 -6.24
N LYS A 96 -4.19 1.14 -5.04
CA LYS A 96 -5.45 1.36 -4.32
C LYS A 96 -5.18 1.82 -2.89
N ALA A 97 -5.62 3.02 -2.55
CA ALA A 97 -5.69 3.51 -1.18
C ALA A 97 -7.17 3.73 -0.84
N LEU A 98 -7.76 2.81 -0.07
CA LEU A 98 -9.23 2.74 0.05
C LEU A 98 -9.78 3.43 1.30
N GLU A 99 -8.96 3.60 2.33
CA GLU A 99 -9.36 4.15 3.62
C GLU A 99 -8.71 5.52 3.92
N GLU A 100 -9.20 6.19 4.96
CA GLU A 100 -8.69 7.49 5.40
C GLU A 100 -7.19 7.46 5.69
N ASN A 101 -6.45 8.48 5.24
CA ASN A 101 -5.00 8.60 5.39
C ASN A 101 -4.19 7.43 4.83
N ALA A 102 -4.79 6.55 4.01
CA ALA A 102 -4.09 5.41 3.43
C ALA A 102 -3.14 5.85 2.31
N ILE A 103 -1.94 5.27 2.25
CA ILE A 103 -0.93 5.57 1.23
C ILE A 103 -0.56 4.27 0.51
N ALA A 104 -0.84 4.18 -0.80
CA ALA A 104 -0.48 3.08 -1.68
C ALA A 104 0.46 3.59 -2.78
N MET A 105 1.70 3.11 -2.83
CA MET A 105 2.68 3.54 -3.83
C MET A 105 3.40 2.35 -4.49
N GLY A 106 3.11 2.09 -5.77
CA GLY A 106 3.74 1.03 -6.55
C GLY A 106 2.82 0.40 -7.60
N ASN A 107 3.26 -0.72 -8.19
CA ASN A 107 2.45 -1.52 -9.12
C ASN A 107 1.60 -2.53 -8.32
N GLY A 108 0.27 -2.49 -8.46
CA GLY A 108 -0.65 -3.46 -7.84
C GLY A 108 -0.68 -3.38 -6.31
N VAL A 109 -0.46 -2.20 -5.75
CA VAL A 109 -0.39 -1.98 -4.29
C VAL A 109 -1.76 -1.74 -3.68
N GLU A 110 -2.01 -2.29 -2.50
CA GLU A 110 -3.29 -2.15 -1.79
C GLU A 110 -3.08 -1.69 -0.33
N ALA A 111 -3.37 -0.42 -0.05
CA ALA A 111 -3.49 0.12 1.31
C ALA A 111 -4.98 0.15 1.69
N LEU A 112 -5.39 -0.83 2.49
CA LEU A 112 -6.80 -1.15 2.79
C LEU A 112 -7.19 -0.80 4.24
N GLY A 113 -6.23 -0.53 5.12
CA GLY A 113 -6.50 -0.10 6.49
C GLY A 113 -6.49 1.42 6.65
N GLN A 114 -7.23 1.95 7.63
CA GLN A 114 -7.13 3.36 8.02
C GLN A 114 -5.69 3.67 8.46
N ASN A 115 -5.14 4.82 8.05
CA ASN A 115 -3.75 5.21 8.33
C ASN A 115 -2.69 4.18 7.88
N SER A 116 -3.03 3.28 6.96
CA SER A 116 -2.11 2.26 6.47
C SER A 116 -1.18 2.80 5.38
N VAL A 117 0.02 2.22 5.28
CA VAL A 117 1.00 2.55 4.24
C VAL A 117 1.45 1.27 3.55
N ALA A 118 1.22 1.17 2.25
CA ALA A 118 1.70 0.09 1.40
C ALA A 118 2.63 0.68 0.32
N MET A 119 3.86 0.16 0.19
CA MET A 119 4.87 0.70 -0.72
C MET A 119 5.72 -0.39 -1.38
N GLY A 120 5.80 -0.36 -2.70
CA GLY A 120 6.52 -1.33 -3.53
C GLY A 120 5.61 -2.39 -4.14
N ALA A 121 6.05 -3.07 -5.20
CA ALA A 121 5.13 -3.80 -6.08
C ALA A 121 4.42 -4.98 -5.39
N GLY A 122 3.10 -5.05 -5.58
CA GLY A 122 2.23 -6.10 -5.03
C GLY A 122 2.10 -6.11 -3.50
N THR A 123 2.50 -5.03 -2.83
CA THR A 123 2.39 -4.95 -1.37
C THR A 123 0.95 -4.69 -0.92
N LYS A 124 0.62 -5.17 0.28
CA LYS A 124 -0.72 -5.06 0.87
C LYS A 124 -0.66 -4.70 2.34
N ALA A 125 -1.28 -3.58 2.72
CA ALA A 125 -1.41 -3.15 4.12
C ALA A 125 -2.90 -3.19 4.50
N SER A 126 -3.34 -4.30 5.12
CA SER A 126 -4.75 -4.55 5.45
C SER A 126 -5.16 -4.04 6.82
N GLY A 127 -4.23 -4.02 7.79
CA GLY A 127 -4.51 -3.58 9.15
C GLY A 127 -4.58 -2.06 9.29
N GLY A 128 -5.35 -1.55 10.25
CA GLY A 128 -5.30 -0.13 10.64
C GLY A 128 -3.92 0.23 11.18
N PHE A 129 -3.40 1.41 10.86
CA PHE A 129 -2.05 1.87 11.24
C PHE A 129 -0.92 0.92 10.83
N SER A 130 -1.14 0.06 9.82
CA SER A 130 -0.14 -0.91 9.37
C SER A 130 0.82 -0.33 8.34
N LEU A 131 2.02 -0.93 8.23
CA LEU A 131 3.03 -0.58 7.24
C LEU A 131 3.49 -1.83 6.49
N ALA A 132 3.28 -1.89 5.18
CA ALA A 132 3.84 -2.90 4.28
C ALA A 132 4.81 -2.22 3.29
N MET A 133 6.07 -2.64 3.26
CA MET A 133 7.06 -2.08 2.35
C MET A 133 7.96 -3.16 1.75
N GLY A 134 8.09 -3.22 0.43
CA GLY A 134 8.95 -4.16 -0.28
C GLY A 134 8.32 -4.73 -1.55
N TYR A 135 8.46 -6.04 -1.77
CA TYR A 135 7.85 -6.76 -2.90
C TYR A 135 6.96 -7.86 -2.36
N LEU A 136 5.66 -7.86 -2.68
CA LEU A 136 4.70 -8.84 -2.18
C LEU A 136 4.61 -8.94 -0.63
N SER A 137 5.01 -7.89 0.11
CA SER A 137 4.89 -7.86 1.57
C SER A 137 3.44 -7.60 2.00
N GLU A 138 3.00 -8.25 3.07
CA GLU A 138 1.65 -8.15 3.62
C GLU A 138 1.67 -7.77 5.11
N ALA A 139 1.09 -6.62 5.46
CA ALA A 139 0.86 -6.20 6.85
C ALA A 139 -0.64 -6.33 7.15
N ASN A 140 -1.05 -7.49 7.67
CA ASN A 140 -2.46 -7.86 7.83
C ASN A 140 -3.02 -7.53 9.22
N GLY A 141 -2.18 -7.44 10.26
CA GLY A 141 -2.60 -7.05 11.60
C GLY A 141 -2.67 -5.53 11.80
N ASP A 142 -3.54 -5.07 12.70
CA ASP A 142 -3.54 -3.67 13.14
C ASP A 142 -2.21 -3.32 13.82
N PHE A 143 -1.67 -2.13 13.55
CA PHE A 143 -0.36 -1.66 14.01
C PHE A 143 0.81 -2.58 13.59
N SER A 144 0.61 -3.45 12.59
CA SER A 144 1.65 -4.38 12.13
C SER A 144 2.61 -3.72 11.14
N VAL A 145 3.82 -4.27 11.06
CA VAL A 145 4.87 -3.79 10.16
C VAL A 145 5.46 -4.98 9.40
N ALA A 146 5.37 -4.98 8.08
CA ALA A 146 5.98 -5.96 7.17
C ALA A 146 6.99 -5.27 6.24
N LEU A 147 8.28 -5.61 6.34
CA LEU A 147 9.35 -4.97 5.59
C LEU A 147 10.21 -5.99 4.83
N GLY A 148 10.14 -6.02 3.50
CA GLY A 148 11.01 -6.83 2.65
C GLY A 148 10.24 -7.61 1.58
N GLU A 149 10.84 -8.66 1.05
CA GLU A 149 10.22 -9.47 0.00
C GLU A 149 9.40 -10.62 0.60
N SER A 150 8.14 -10.70 0.20
CA SER A 150 7.18 -11.74 0.60
C SER A 150 7.05 -11.89 2.12
N THR A 151 7.24 -10.81 2.88
CA THR A 151 7.12 -10.78 4.34
C THR A 151 5.67 -10.68 4.78
N LYS A 152 5.34 -11.27 5.92
CA LYS A 152 3.97 -11.29 6.45
C LYS A 152 3.93 -10.92 7.93
N ALA A 153 3.24 -9.83 8.26
CA ALA A 153 2.94 -9.45 9.64
C ALA A 153 1.43 -9.66 9.87
N GLU A 154 1.04 -10.84 10.36
CA GLU A 154 -0.37 -11.25 10.45
C GLU A 154 -1.02 -10.87 11.77
N GLY A 155 -0.26 -10.88 12.87
CA GLY A 155 -0.78 -10.53 14.19
C GLY A 155 -0.88 -9.02 14.42
N SER A 156 -1.83 -8.56 15.25
CA SER A 156 -1.84 -7.16 15.68
C SER A 156 -0.57 -6.83 16.48
N TYR A 157 -0.03 -5.62 16.28
CA TYR A 157 1.27 -5.17 16.83
C TYR A 157 2.45 -6.07 16.46
N SER A 158 2.34 -6.88 15.41
CA SER A 158 3.44 -7.74 14.97
C SER A 158 4.45 -6.99 14.10
N PHE A 159 5.69 -7.46 14.10
CA PHE A 159 6.75 -6.95 13.26
C PHE A 159 7.38 -8.10 12.48
N ALA A 160 7.41 -8.01 11.15
CA ALA A 160 8.07 -8.96 10.26
C ALA A 160 9.02 -8.23 9.32
N ALA A 161 10.28 -8.66 9.22
CA ALA A 161 11.23 -8.08 8.27
C ALA A 161 12.23 -9.08 7.68
N GLY A 162 12.58 -8.85 6.41
CA GLY A 162 13.57 -9.57 5.61
C GLY A 162 12.97 -10.36 4.44
N TYR A 163 13.42 -11.59 4.18
CA TYR A 163 12.89 -12.41 3.06
C TYR A 163 12.00 -13.56 3.59
N LEU A 164 10.73 -13.59 3.18
CA LEU A 164 9.73 -14.57 3.63
C LEU A 164 9.45 -14.62 5.14
N SER A 165 9.98 -13.69 5.94
CA SER A 165 9.74 -13.62 7.38
C SER A 165 8.25 -13.46 7.70
N GLU A 166 7.80 -14.14 8.75
CA GLU A 166 6.38 -14.27 9.08
C GLU A 166 6.16 -14.15 10.60
N ALA A 167 5.39 -13.14 11.01
CA ALA A 167 5.02 -12.85 12.39
C ALA A 167 3.50 -13.07 12.55
N LYS A 168 3.11 -14.29 12.95
CA LYS A 168 1.69 -14.71 13.01
C LYS A 168 0.98 -14.25 14.28
N GLY A 169 1.67 -14.31 15.41
CA GLY A 169 1.07 -14.02 16.71
C GLY A 169 0.88 -12.53 16.98
N ARG A 170 -0.06 -12.18 17.88
CA ARG A 170 -0.17 -10.82 18.41
C ARG A 170 1.11 -10.44 19.15
N ASN A 171 1.60 -9.21 18.99
CA ASN A 171 2.86 -8.74 19.56
C ASN A 171 4.10 -9.58 19.16
N SER A 172 4.01 -10.40 18.11
CA SER A 172 5.13 -11.25 17.69
C SER A 172 6.17 -10.47 16.88
N PHE A 173 7.40 -10.96 16.87
CA PHE A 173 8.52 -10.35 16.18
C PHE A 173 9.25 -11.40 15.34
N ALA A 174 9.35 -11.17 14.04
CA ALA A 174 10.10 -11.98 13.10
C ALA A 174 11.10 -11.09 12.33
N TYR A 175 12.39 -11.32 12.48
CA TYR A 175 13.43 -10.65 11.70
C TYR A 175 14.44 -11.66 11.21
N GLY A 176 14.71 -11.69 9.91
CA GLY A 176 15.59 -12.69 9.34
C GLY A 176 15.17 -13.00 7.92
N GLY A 177 15.42 -14.20 7.43
CA GLY A 177 15.17 -14.49 6.02
C GLY A 177 16.28 -13.94 5.16
N TYR A 178 17.10 -14.83 4.62
CA TYR A 178 18.09 -14.51 3.62
C TYR A 178 17.73 -15.25 2.34
N TYR A 179 17.62 -14.51 1.24
CA TYR A 179 17.52 -15.13 -0.08
C TYR A 179 18.93 -15.32 -0.64
N ASP A 180 19.44 -16.54 -0.55
CA ASP A 180 20.53 -16.98 -1.42
C ASP A 180 19.94 -17.87 -2.50
N GLY A 181 19.85 -17.36 -3.73
CA GLY A 181 19.44 -18.16 -4.89
C GLY A 181 20.31 -19.40 -5.15
N SER A 182 21.40 -19.57 -4.39
CA SER A 182 22.31 -20.71 -4.43
C SER A 182 21.89 -21.88 -3.52
N VAL A 183 20.95 -21.69 -2.59
CA VAL A 183 20.60 -22.72 -1.60
C VAL A 183 19.13 -23.12 -1.70
N SER A 184 18.87 -24.23 -2.39
CA SER A 184 17.55 -24.85 -2.47
C SER A 184 17.34 -25.83 -1.32
N GLY A 185 16.23 -25.69 -0.59
CA GLY A 185 15.72 -26.72 0.34
C GLY A 185 15.78 -26.40 1.84
N TYR A 186 16.39 -25.28 2.26
CA TYR A 186 16.28 -24.84 3.67
C TYR A 186 15.16 -23.81 3.81
N ASP A 187 14.37 -23.96 4.87
CA ASP A 187 13.49 -22.88 5.30
C ASP A 187 14.35 -21.75 5.87
N VAL A 188 14.44 -20.65 5.15
CA VAL A 188 15.22 -19.48 5.54
C VAL A 188 14.40 -18.49 6.38
N ARG A 189 13.09 -18.73 6.52
CA ARG A 189 12.16 -17.81 7.18
C ARG A 189 12.50 -17.64 8.65
N ALA A 190 12.36 -16.41 9.14
CA ALA A 190 12.11 -16.19 10.56
C ALA A 190 10.59 -16.32 10.79
N LEU A 191 10.17 -17.30 11.59
CA LEU A 191 8.77 -17.65 11.81
C LEU A 191 8.40 -17.51 13.29
N ALA A 192 7.59 -16.51 13.62
CA ALA A 192 7.07 -16.27 14.96
C ALA A 192 5.58 -16.66 15.01
N ASN A 193 5.28 -17.88 15.44
CA ASN A 193 3.96 -18.50 15.32
C ASN A 193 2.95 -18.05 16.40
N THR A 194 3.42 -17.83 17.62
CA THR A 194 2.55 -17.64 18.79
C THR A 194 2.57 -16.19 19.28
N ASN A 195 1.63 -15.84 20.16
CA ASN A 195 1.59 -14.50 20.75
C ASN A 195 2.89 -14.18 21.48
N ALA A 196 3.38 -12.95 21.27
CA ALA A 196 4.64 -12.45 21.82
C ALA A 196 5.88 -13.34 21.54
N SER A 197 5.81 -14.24 20.55
CA SER A 197 6.97 -14.99 20.11
C SER A 197 7.99 -14.10 19.37
N ILE A 198 9.26 -14.45 19.50
CA ILE A 198 10.39 -13.74 18.87
C ILE A 198 11.20 -14.74 18.06
N ALA A 199 11.20 -14.59 16.74
CA ALA A 199 12.06 -15.31 15.81
C ALA A 199 13.08 -14.31 15.22
N PHE A 200 14.37 -14.49 15.54
CA PHE A 200 15.44 -13.62 15.06
C PHE A 200 16.56 -14.43 14.40
N GLY A 201 16.66 -14.31 13.08
CA GLY A 201 17.70 -14.90 12.23
C GLY A 201 17.14 -15.89 11.20
N GLU A 202 18.01 -16.34 10.30
CA GLU A 202 17.64 -17.22 9.18
C GLU A 202 17.18 -18.60 9.68
N GLY A 203 16.02 -19.05 9.19
CA GLY A 203 15.44 -20.35 9.50
C GLY A 203 14.97 -20.52 10.94
N THR A 204 14.78 -19.41 11.68
CA THR A 204 14.34 -19.47 13.06
C THR A 204 12.84 -19.77 13.18
N VAL A 205 12.46 -20.60 14.16
CA VAL A 205 11.06 -20.92 14.44
C VAL A 205 10.79 -20.74 15.93
N ALA A 206 9.95 -19.78 16.27
CA ALA A 206 9.50 -19.52 17.62
C ALA A 206 8.00 -19.84 17.76
N GLY A 207 7.69 -20.79 18.63
CA GLY A 207 6.35 -21.25 18.94
C GLY A 207 5.83 -22.30 17.96
N THR A 208 4.78 -23.01 18.36
CA THR A 208 4.04 -23.95 17.51
C THR A 208 2.89 -23.23 16.81
N ASP A 209 2.54 -23.67 15.61
CA ASP A 209 1.38 -23.13 14.90
C ASP A 209 0.10 -23.41 15.71
N GLY A 210 -0.63 -22.36 16.08
CA GLY A 210 -1.78 -22.46 16.98
C GLY A 210 -1.44 -22.63 18.47
N GLY A 211 -0.17 -22.52 18.86
CA GLY A 211 0.26 -22.51 20.27
C GLY A 211 -0.20 -21.25 21.03
N SER A 212 -0.25 -21.36 22.35
CA SER A 212 -0.84 -20.31 23.21
C SER A 212 0.17 -19.35 23.83
N GLU A 213 1.46 -19.69 23.88
CA GLU A 213 2.41 -19.03 24.80
C GLU A 213 3.63 -18.45 24.08
N GLU A 214 4.40 -17.64 24.79
CA GLU A 214 5.60 -16.99 24.24
C GLU A 214 6.71 -18.00 23.97
N ALA A 215 7.46 -17.81 22.89
CA ALA A 215 8.65 -18.58 22.59
C ALA A 215 9.69 -17.67 21.95
N VAL A 216 10.98 -17.94 22.20
CA VAL A 216 12.08 -17.10 21.71
C VAL A 216 13.09 -17.98 20.99
N ALA A 217 13.24 -17.80 19.68
CA ALA A 217 14.28 -18.43 18.88
C ALA A 217 15.19 -17.36 18.28
N ILE A 218 16.47 -17.37 18.64
CA ILE A 218 17.46 -16.39 18.15
C ILE A 218 18.69 -17.14 17.64
N GLY A 219 19.08 -16.89 16.39
CA GLY A 219 20.29 -17.44 15.80
C GLY A 219 20.05 -17.97 14.39
N TYR A 220 20.75 -19.02 14.02
CA TYR A 220 20.66 -19.61 12.69
C TYR A 220 20.01 -20.99 12.82
N ARG A 221 18.85 -21.17 12.19
CA ARG A 221 18.02 -22.37 12.28
C ARG A 221 17.64 -22.78 13.69
N SER A 222 17.57 -21.81 14.60
CA SER A 222 17.17 -22.05 15.99
C SER A 222 15.66 -22.28 16.09
N LYS A 223 15.25 -23.24 16.93
CA LYS A 223 13.86 -23.68 17.07
C LYS A 223 13.45 -23.72 18.54
N ALA A 224 12.55 -22.84 18.93
CA ALA A 224 11.86 -22.86 20.22
C ALA A 224 10.43 -23.32 19.99
N ILE A 225 10.20 -24.64 19.89
CA ILE A 225 8.95 -25.25 19.38
C ILE A 225 8.02 -25.72 20.49
N ALA A 226 8.09 -25.07 21.64
CA ALA A 226 7.13 -25.28 22.71
C ALA A 226 6.85 -23.99 23.46
N ASP A 227 5.74 -24.01 24.18
CA ASP A 227 5.27 -22.92 25.02
C ASP A 227 6.33 -22.55 26.08
N LYS A 228 6.63 -21.25 26.19
CA LYS A 228 7.59 -20.68 27.16
C LYS A 228 9.02 -21.21 27.02
N THR A 229 9.42 -21.58 25.81
CA THR A 229 10.79 -22.03 25.53
C THR A 229 11.67 -20.97 24.89
N MET A 230 12.98 -21.13 25.08
CA MET A 230 13.99 -20.28 24.48
C MET A 230 15.09 -21.12 23.86
N ALA A 231 15.39 -20.88 22.58
CA ALA A 231 16.49 -21.47 21.84
C ALA A 231 17.42 -20.36 21.33
N LEU A 232 18.72 -20.48 21.60
CA LEU A 232 19.72 -19.48 21.25
C LEU A 232 20.92 -20.14 20.56
N GLY A 233 21.25 -19.72 19.34
CA GLY A 233 22.46 -20.13 18.62
C GLY A 233 22.21 -20.82 17.30
N PHE A 234 23.23 -21.52 16.80
CA PHE A 234 23.20 -22.28 15.55
C PHE A 234 22.58 -23.66 15.79
N ASP A 235 21.52 -24.01 15.06
CA ASP A 235 20.76 -25.27 15.22
C ASP A 235 20.29 -25.55 16.65
N ALA A 236 20.18 -24.52 17.50
CA ALA A 236 19.73 -24.68 18.87
C ALA A 236 18.25 -25.05 18.87
N GLU A 237 17.89 -26.13 19.58
CA GLU A 237 16.51 -26.59 19.70
C GLU A 237 16.09 -26.62 21.17
N ALA A 238 14.97 -25.96 21.46
CA ALA A 238 14.29 -26.01 22.74
C ALA A 238 12.89 -26.59 22.52
N ASN A 239 12.63 -27.69 23.21
CA ASN A 239 11.38 -28.43 23.19
C ASN A 239 11.09 -28.92 24.61
N VAL A 240 9.82 -29.14 24.96
CA VAL A 240 9.47 -29.84 26.21
C VAL A 240 9.65 -31.34 25.98
N ALA A 241 10.85 -31.84 26.24
CA ALA A 241 11.06 -33.27 26.35
C ALA A 241 10.60 -33.75 27.75
N GLY A 242 9.43 -34.40 27.81
CA GLY A 242 9.08 -35.35 28.88
C GLY A 242 8.36 -34.80 30.11
N GLY A 243 7.13 -35.27 30.32
CA GLY A 243 6.55 -35.50 31.64
C GLY A 243 6.68 -36.98 32.01
#